data_AF-A0A5N9AEW0-F1
#
_entry.id   AF-A0A5N9AEW0-F1
#
_cell.length_a   1.000
_cell.length_b   1.000
_cell.length_c   1.000
_cell.angle_alpha   90.00
_cell.angle_beta   90.00
_cell.angle_gamma   90.00
#
_symmetry.space_group_name_H-M   'P 1'
#
loop_
_entity.id
_entity.type
_entity.pdbx_description
1 polymer ?
#
loop_
_entity_poly.entity_id
_entity_poly.type
_entity_poly.pdbx_seq_one_letter_code
_entity_poly.pdbx_strand_id
1 'polypeptide(L)'
;MSLLVNKSINILISFAAVFVLFFCGVHLVYADHFTDDYIESEKDKLESQFEAGLIDGEEDYQIKLEFLLEELYKDHESVEYKSPFQEKKEERSGTGLFGVVVPAIIIGYFLLRMRNRRSQNTVVESEPYRSRSSSDLENESASRETVEEIEEPNMVIERDPYQDPNLPDIQNESSGNSWREKLRDKSRDDMVQYLNATGVKATMSERGRVEENIRSGRFHRSLGLIDIEEDVINWINVVRIKSRDKNGPSRYRTVFAIPDATVPLEHEALKVATVRKKSFPIFGKVVGIHWQAEEKLNPLVELFAKDEEIEALVKEVGDVQIHTHPGIFQGWTIEILTVGSVFEPHEVHWNVIHKIADYLISSPR
;
A
#
# COMPACT_ATOMS: atom_id res chain seq x y z
N MET A 1 20.33 -42.52 -32.47
CA MET A 1 20.92 -41.74 -31.36
C MET A 1 21.00 -40.23 -31.61
N SER A 2 21.14 -39.72 -32.85
CA SER A 2 21.30 -38.27 -33.09
C SER A 2 20.05 -37.40 -32.84
N LEU A 3 18.84 -37.96 -33.00
CA LEU A 3 17.58 -37.22 -32.83
C LEU A 3 17.21 -36.89 -31.37
N LEU A 4 17.68 -37.71 -30.43
CA LEU A 4 17.42 -37.50 -29.00
C LEU A 4 18.34 -36.42 -28.41
N VAL A 5 19.60 -36.36 -28.87
CA VAL A 5 20.58 -35.37 -28.41
C VAL A 5 20.18 -33.94 -28.84
N ASN A 6 19.66 -33.78 -30.06
CA ASN A 6 19.22 -32.47 -30.56
C ASN A 6 17.99 -31.91 -29.83
N LYS A 7 17.09 -32.77 -29.34
CA LYS A 7 15.93 -32.31 -28.54
C LYS A 7 16.34 -31.80 -27.17
N SER A 8 17.32 -32.44 -26.52
CA SER A 8 17.83 -32.04 -25.22
C SER A 8 18.53 -30.68 -25.25
N ILE A 9 19.29 -30.42 -26.32
CA ILE A 9 20.02 -29.16 -26.52
C ILE A 9 19.05 -28.00 -26.74
N ASN A 10 18.01 -28.18 -27.57
CA ASN A 10 17.02 -27.13 -27.83
C ASN A 10 16.17 -26.77 -26.60
N ILE A 11 15.92 -27.75 -25.71
CA ILE A 11 15.24 -27.50 -24.43
C ILE A 11 16.15 -26.70 -23.49
N LEU A 12 17.44 -27.06 -23.41
CA LEU A 12 18.40 -26.35 -22.56
C LEU A 12 18.57 -24.88 -23.00
N ILE A 13 18.66 -24.63 -24.31
CA ILE A 13 18.77 -23.27 -24.88
C ILE A 13 17.51 -22.45 -24.59
N SER A 14 16.32 -23.06 -24.69
CA SER A 14 15.06 -22.38 -24.38
C SER A 14 14.94 -22.03 -22.89
N PHE A 15 15.37 -22.92 -22.00
CA PHE A 15 15.41 -22.62 -20.57
C PHE A 15 16.44 -21.53 -20.24
N ALA A 16 17.61 -21.55 -20.87
CA ALA A 16 18.61 -20.51 -20.69
C ALA A 16 18.12 -19.14 -21.19
N ALA A 17 17.43 -19.08 -22.34
CA ALA A 17 16.87 -17.84 -22.86
C ALA A 17 15.74 -17.28 -21.98
N VAL A 18 14.88 -18.15 -21.43
CA VAL A 18 13.84 -17.73 -20.47
C VAL A 18 14.48 -17.30 -19.14
N PHE A 19 15.55 -17.97 -18.69
CA PHE A 19 16.27 -17.59 -17.47
C PHE A 19 16.97 -16.24 -17.64
N VAL A 20 17.62 -15.98 -18.78
CA VAL A 20 18.22 -14.68 -19.11
C VAL A 20 17.15 -13.59 -19.22
N LEU A 21 15.99 -13.86 -19.83
CA LEU A 21 14.90 -12.88 -19.87
C LEU A 21 14.29 -12.62 -18.48
N PHE A 22 14.24 -13.63 -17.60
CA PHE A 22 13.66 -13.51 -16.26
C PHE A 22 14.61 -12.85 -15.25
N PHE A 23 15.94 -13.00 -15.42
CA PHE A 23 16.95 -12.44 -14.53
C PHE A 23 17.62 -11.17 -15.07
N CYS A 24 17.69 -10.97 -16.38
CA CYS A 24 18.28 -9.76 -16.98
C CYS A 24 17.22 -8.73 -17.40
N GLY A 25 15.93 -9.05 -17.38
CA GLY A 25 14.90 -8.19 -17.97
C GLY A 25 13.68 -7.97 -17.09
N VAL A 26 13.82 -7.35 -15.92
CA VAL A 26 13.00 -6.20 -15.44
C VAL A 26 13.73 -5.55 -14.26
N HIS A 27 14.76 -4.75 -14.54
CA HIS A 27 15.01 -3.56 -13.72
C HIS A 27 14.41 -2.40 -14.51
N LEU A 28 13.24 -1.94 -14.09
CA LEU A 28 12.77 -0.59 -14.42
C LEU A 28 13.70 0.37 -13.68
N VAL A 29 14.80 0.73 -14.34
CA VAL A 29 15.69 1.82 -13.93
C VAL A 29 14.90 3.11 -14.15
N TYR A 30 14.47 3.73 -13.06
CA TYR A 30 14.18 5.16 -13.09
C TYR A 30 15.53 5.87 -13.14
N ALA A 31 15.74 6.69 -14.17
CA ALA A 31 16.91 7.54 -14.26
C ALA A 31 16.75 8.67 -13.24
N ASP A 32 17.48 8.56 -12.13
CA ASP A 32 17.70 9.67 -11.19
C ASP A 32 18.95 10.41 -11.65
N HIS A 33 18.84 11.73 -11.83
CA HIS A 33 19.95 12.58 -12.23
C HIS A 33 21.03 12.63 -11.14
N PHE A 34 22.27 12.29 -11.51
CA PHE A 34 23.44 12.49 -10.67
C PHE A 34 23.84 13.97 -10.68
N THR A 35 24.10 14.54 -9.50
CA THR A 35 24.59 15.93 -9.35
C THR A 35 26.10 15.99 -9.63
N ASP A 36 26.60 17.11 -10.14
CA ASP A 36 28.03 17.30 -10.44
C ASP A 36 28.92 16.99 -9.22
N ASP A 37 28.52 17.44 -8.03
CA ASP A 37 29.21 17.16 -6.75
C ASP A 37 29.33 15.65 -6.45
N TYR A 38 28.36 14.85 -6.90
CA TYR A 38 28.38 13.40 -6.70
C TYR A 38 29.38 12.74 -7.65
N ILE A 39 29.40 13.18 -8.91
CA ILE A 39 30.34 12.72 -9.94
C ILE A 39 31.78 13.01 -9.49
N GLU A 40 32.01 14.22 -8.96
CA GLU A 40 33.32 14.61 -8.44
C GLU A 40 33.72 13.78 -7.22
N SER A 41 32.79 13.52 -6.29
CA SER A 41 33.06 12.71 -5.10
C SER A 41 33.42 11.24 -5.41
N GLU A 42 32.79 10.62 -6.42
CA GLU A 42 33.11 9.24 -6.81
C GLU A 42 34.41 9.17 -7.63
N LYS A 43 34.75 10.23 -8.38
CA LYS A 43 36.06 10.36 -9.02
C LYS A 43 37.19 10.43 -7.98
N ASP A 44 37.06 11.29 -6.97
CA ASP A 44 38.06 11.43 -5.89
C ASP A 44 38.28 10.12 -5.14
N LYS A 45 37.20 9.37 -4.92
CA LYS A 45 37.24 8.07 -4.28
C LYS A 45 37.94 7.02 -5.17
N LEU A 46 37.70 7.04 -6.48
CA LEU A 46 38.39 6.14 -7.42
C LEU A 46 39.90 6.45 -7.48
N GLU A 47 40.26 7.73 -7.49
CA GLU A 47 41.65 8.20 -7.43
C GLU A 47 42.32 7.76 -6.12
N SER A 48 41.64 7.92 -4.97
CA SER A 48 42.17 7.46 -3.68
C SER A 48 42.40 5.94 -3.63
N GLN A 49 41.55 5.15 -4.30
CA GLN A 49 41.71 3.69 -4.39
C GLN A 49 42.88 3.31 -5.29
N PHE A 50 43.09 4.05 -6.37
CA PHE A 50 44.25 3.87 -7.24
C PHE A 50 45.54 4.21 -6.50
N GLU A 51 45.61 5.35 -5.81
CA GLU A 51 46.77 5.76 -4.99
C GLU A 51 47.07 4.76 -3.85
N ALA A 52 46.02 4.16 -3.28
CA ALA A 52 46.15 3.12 -2.26
C ALA A 52 46.61 1.75 -2.82
N GLY A 53 46.78 1.62 -4.14
CA GLY A 53 47.14 0.36 -4.80
C GLY A 53 46.04 -0.70 -4.73
N LEU A 54 44.78 -0.28 -4.56
CA LEU A 54 43.60 -1.17 -4.53
C LEU A 54 43.04 -1.46 -5.93
N ILE A 55 43.49 -0.70 -6.93
CA ILE A 55 43.17 -0.88 -8.35
C ILE A 55 44.45 -1.36 -9.02
N ASP A 56 44.39 -2.56 -9.60
CA ASP A 56 45.56 -3.25 -10.13
C ASP A 56 45.96 -2.68 -11.49
N GLY A 57 46.77 -1.62 -11.44
CA GLY A 57 47.38 -1.01 -12.60
C GLY A 57 46.57 0.12 -13.23
N GLU A 58 47.29 0.97 -13.96
CA GLU A 58 46.75 2.16 -14.62
C GLU A 58 45.58 1.83 -15.58
N GLU A 59 45.64 0.68 -16.24
CA GLU A 59 44.61 0.26 -17.21
C GLU A 59 43.25 0.00 -16.55
N ASP A 60 43.22 -0.64 -15.38
CA ASP A 60 41.97 -0.89 -14.62
C ASP A 60 41.41 0.42 -14.02
N TYR A 61 42.29 1.36 -13.64
CA TYR A 61 41.88 2.70 -13.20
C TYR A 61 41.24 3.48 -14.34
N GLN A 62 41.87 3.52 -15.52
CA GLN A 62 41.34 4.23 -16.68
C GLN A 62 40.02 3.64 -17.17
N ILE A 63 39.86 2.32 -17.19
CA ILE A 63 38.58 1.67 -17.54
C ILE A 63 37.47 2.05 -16.56
N LYS A 64 37.76 2.05 -15.25
CA LYS A 64 36.77 2.43 -14.23
C LYS A 64 36.43 3.92 -14.28
N LEU A 65 37.41 4.77 -14.56
CA LEU A 65 37.21 6.21 -14.72
C LEU A 65 36.40 6.51 -15.98
N GLU A 66 36.72 5.86 -17.09
CA GLU A 66 35.99 5.98 -18.35
C GLU A 66 34.56 5.47 -18.21
N PHE A 67 34.33 4.34 -17.54
CA PHE A 67 32.99 3.85 -17.22
C PHE A 67 32.19 4.86 -16.37
N LEU A 68 32.82 5.41 -15.34
CA LEU A 68 32.20 6.41 -14.47
C LEU A 68 31.84 7.69 -15.24
N LEU A 69 32.71 8.16 -16.13
CA LEU A 69 32.46 9.35 -16.93
C LEU A 69 31.46 9.09 -18.05
N GLU A 70 31.54 7.95 -18.74
CA GLU A 70 30.66 7.61 -19.86
C GLU A 70 29.23 7.33 -19.39
N GLU A 71 29.06 6.64 -18.26
CA GLU A 71 27.73 6.34 -17.70
C GLU A 71 27.07 7.58 -17.08
N LEU A 72 27.86 8.53 -16.55
CA LEU A 72 27.32 9.71 -15.86
C LEU A 72 27.18 10.94 -16.78
N TYR A 73 28.02 11.11 -17.81
CA TYR A 73 27.96 12.28 -18.71
C TYR A 73 27.09 12.09 -19.96
N LYS A 74 26.96 10.87 -20.52
CA LYS A 74 26.09 10.66 -21.71
C LYS A 74 24.62 10.97 -21.45
N ASP A 75 24.18 10.88 -20.20
CA ASP A 75 22.81 11.18 -19.79
C ASP A 75 22.58 12.66 -19.46
N HIS A 76 23.64 13.48 -19.35
CA HIS A 76 23.53 14.92 -19.01
C HIS A 76 23.37 15.82 -20.24
N GLU A 77 23.88 15.45 -21.41
CA GLU A 77 23.98 16.37 -22.55
C GLU A 77 22.77 16.36 -23.53
N SER A 78 21.73 15.55 -23.29
CA SER A 78 20.67 15.32 -24.31
C SER A 78 19.22 15.67 -23.94
N VAL A 79 18.93 16.36 -22.83
CA VAL A 79 17.52 16.66 -22.47
C VAL A 79 17.30 18.11 -22.06
N GLU A 80 16.72 18.88 -22.98
CA GLU A 80 15.98 20.10 -22.68
C GLU A 80 14.85 19.75 -21.68
N TYR A 81 14.98 20.19 -20.42
CA TYR A 81 14.12 19.79 -19.30
C TYR A 81 12.65 20.20 -19.56
N LYS A 82 11.80 19.21 -19.88
CA LYS A 82 10.34 19.34 -19.83
C LYS A 82 9.84 18.72 -18.52
N SER A 83 9.18 19.55 -17.71
CA SER A 83 8.50 19.16 -16.47
C SER A 83 7.68 17.86 -16.64
N PRO A 84 7.82 16.88 -15.73
CA PRO A 84 7.11 15.60 -15.82
C PRO A 84 5.61 15.70 -15.47
N PHE A 85 5.09 16.92 -15.18
CA PHE A 85 3.69 17.16 -14.86
C PHE A 85 2.81 17.53 -16.08
N GLN A 86 3.35 17.52 -17.31
CA GLN A 86 2.48 17.55 -18.49
C GLN A 86 1.92 16.15 -18.80
N GLU A 87 0.59 16.06 -18.73
CA GLU A 87 -0.24 14.90 -19.04
C GLU A 87 0.29 14.02 -20.19
N LYS A 88 0.49 12.73 -19.90
CA LYS A 88 0.40 11.70 -20.94
C LYS A 88 -1.05 11.65 -21.42
N LYS A 89 -1.36 12.38 -22.49
CA LYS A 89 -2.47 12.03 -23.38
C LYS A 89 -2.22 10.60 -23.87
N GLU A 90 -3.20 9.73 -23.69
CA GLU A 90 -3.24 8.38 -24.24
C GLU A 90 -3.10 8.43 -25.76
N GLU A 91 -1.89 8.31 -26.28
CA GLU A 91 -1.67 7.83 -27.63
C GLU A 91 -1.69 6.30 -27.60
N ARG A 92 -2.78 5.74 -28.14
CA ARG A 92 -2.88 4.33 -28.54
C ARG A 92 -1.80 4.01 -29.57
N SER A 93 -0.58 3.69 -29.14
CA SER A 93 0.42 3.06 -30.01
C SER A 93 0.14 1.56 -30.07
N GLY A 94 -0.05 1.06 -31.30
CA GLY A 94 -0.62 -0.24 -31.62
C GLY A 94 -0.01 -1.45 -30.90
N THR A 95 -0.88 -2.40 -30.60
CA THR A 95 -0.55 -3.77 -30.23
C THR A 95 0.32 -4.42 -31.30
N GLY A 96 1.63 -4.26 -31.19
CA GLY A 96 2.60 -5.03 -31.95
C GLY A 96 2.43 -6.53 -31.68
N LEU A 97 2.69 -7.34 -32.70
CA LEU A 97 2.53 -8.80 -32.76
C LEU A 97 2.94 -9.57 -31.49
N PHE A 98 3.86 -9.04 -30.70
CA PHE A 98 4.36 -9.65 -29.47
C PHE A 98 3.33 -9.73 -28.33
N GLY A 99 2.34 -8.83 -28.28
CA GLY A 99 1.33 -8.82 -27.21
C GLY A 99 0.35 -9.99 -27.25
N VAL A 100 0.15 -10.61 -28.42
CA VAL A 100 -0.83 -11.71 -28.62
C VAL A 100 -0.15 -13.07 -28.75
N VAL A 101 1.06 -13.11 -29.32
CA VAL A 101 1.77 -14.37 -29.59
C VAL A 101 2.27 -15.03 -28.29
N VAL A 102 2.78 -14.24 -27.35
CA VAL A 102 3.33 -14.78 -26.10
C VAL A 102 2.26 -15.44 -25.21
N PRO A 103 1.08 -14.81 -24.97
CA PRO A 103 -0.01 -15.48 -24.25
C PRO A 103 -0.50 -16.75 -24.96
N ALA A 104 -0.60 -16.74 -26.29
CA ALA A 104 -1.09 -17.90 -27.05
C ALA A 104 -0.15 -19.11 -26.95
N ILE A 105 1.18 -18.89 -26.95
CA ILE A 105 2.18 -19.95 -26.76
C ILE A 105 2.08 -20.54 -25.34
N ILE A 106 1.90 -19.70 -24.32
CA ILE A 106 1.76 -20.15 -22.92
C ILE A 106 0.50 -20.99 -22.74
N ILE A 107 -0.63 -20.55 -23.30
CA ILE A 107 -1.90 -21.29 -23.25
C ILE A 107 -1.79 -22.62 -24.02
N GLY A 108 -1.19 -22.61 -25.22
CA GLY A 108 -0.96 -23.82 -26.01
C GLY A 108 -0.10 -24.87 -25.30
N TYR A 109 0.97 -24.43 -24.64
CA TYR A 109 1.82 -25.30 -23.83
C TYR A 109 1.06 -25.92 -22.65
N PHE A 110 0.21 -25.14 -21.98
CA PHE A 110 -0.57 -25.62 -20.84
C PHE A 110 -1.63 -26.67 -21.25
N LEU A 111 -2.28 -26.48 -22.41
CA LEU A 111 -3.24 -27.44 -22.97
C LEU A 111 -2.56 -28.74 -23.43
N LEU A 112 -1.39 -28.66 -24.06
CA LEU A 112 -0.59 -29.83 -24.44
C LEU A 112 -0.15 -30.65 -23.21
N ARG A 113 0.25 -29.96 -22.14
CA ARG A 113 0.64 -30.60 -20.87
C ARG A 113 -0.53 -31.30 -20.18
N MET A 114 -1.74 -30.73 -20.24
CA MET A 114 -2.94 -31.38 -19.71
C MET A 114 -3.32 -32.64 -20.48
N ARG A 115 -3.16 -32.64 -21.81
CA ARG A 115 -3.50 -33.80 -22.65
C ARG A 115 -2.60 -35.01 -22.35
N ASN A 116 -1.31 -34.80 -22.08
CA ASN A 116 -0.38 -35.88 -21.74
C ASN A 116 -0.62 -36.50 -20.35
N ARG A 117 -1.31 -35.81 -19.43
CA ARG A 117 -1.66 -36.38 -18.12
C ARG A 117 -2.83 -37.37 -18.16
N ARG A 118 -3.64 -37.37 -19.23
CA ARG A 118 -4.78 -38.29 -19.36
C ARG A 118 -4.41 -39.67 -19.90
N SER A 119 -3.21 -39.87 -20.44
CA SER A 119 -2.80 -41.16 -21.03
C SER A 119 -2.03 -42.08 -20.09
N GLN A 120 -1.85 -41.71 -18.80
CA GLN A 120 -1.10 -42.54 -17.83
C GLN A 120 -1.96 -43.21 -16.74
N ASN A 121 -3.30 -43.03 -16.75
CA ASN A 121 -4.20 -43.62 -15.75
C ASN A 121 -5.14 -44.69 -16.32
N THR A 122 -4.63 -45.58 -17.17
CA THR A 122 -5.34 -46.80 -17.56
C THR A 122 -4.40 -47.98 -17.62
N VAL A 123 -4.11 -48.57 -16.44
CA VAL A 123 -3.75 -49.99 -16.32
C VAL A 123 -4.39 -50.57 -15.05
N VAL A 124 -5.23 -51.56 -15.31
CA VAL A 124 -5.94 -52.59 -14.52
C VAL A 124 -5.18 -53.15 -13.32
N GLU A 125 -5.86 -53.38 -12.18
CA GLU A 125 -5.85 -54.68 -11.48
C GLU A 125 -6.97 -54.84 -10.44
N SER A 126 -7.33 -56.10 -10.20
CA SER A 126 -8.60 -56.67 -9.74
C SER A 126 -8.80 -56.82 -8.22
N GLU A 127 -10.08 -56.90 -7.84
CA GLU A 127 -10.72 -57.37 -6.59
C GLU A 127 -10.15 -58.69 -5.97
N PRO A 128 -10.43 -59.09 -4.69
CA PRO A 128 -11.80 -59.19 -4.13
C PRO A 128 -12.06 -59.00 -2.61
N TYR A 129 -13.34 -58.70 -2.33
CA TYR A 129 -14.22 -59.04 -1.19
C TYR A 129 -13.66 -59.31 0.22
N ARG A 130 -14.17 -58.54 1.22
CA ARG A 130 -14.53 -59.07 2.55
C ARG A 130 -15.67 -58.27 3.22
N SER A 131 -16.64 -59.01 3.71
CA SER A 131 -17.93 -58.63 4.29
C SER A 131 -17.89 -58.42 5.82
N ARG A 132 -18.75 -57.52 6.36
CA ARG A 132 -19.41 -57.55 7.68
C ARG A 132 -20.38 -56.34 7.82
N SER A 133 -21.71 -56.57 7.84
CA SER A 133 -22.61 -56.71 9.02
C SER A 133 -22.86 -55.35 9.73
N SER A 134 -24.01 -54.65 9.58
CA SER A 134 -25.43 -54.94 9.94
C SER A 134 -25.74 -54.80 11.43
N SER A 135 -26.88 -54.15 11.74
CA SER A 135 -27.44 -53.67 13.04
C SER A 135 -26.94 -52.25 13.40
N ASP A 136 -27.74 -51.19 13.52
CA ASP A 136 -29.13 -51.06 14.01
C ASP A 136 -29.94 -49.96 13.27
N LEU A 137 -31.20 -50.29 12.95
CA LEU A 137 -32.26 -49.40 12.47
C LEU A 137 -33.54 -49.77 13.23
N GLU A 138 -34.04 -48.86 14.06
CA GLU A 138 -35.38 -48.82 14.66
C GLU A 138 -35.60 -47.33 15.04
N ASN A 139 -36.75 -46.67 14.89
CA ASN A 139 -38.03 -47.01 14.29
C ASN A 139 -38.82 -45.70 14.05
N GLU A 140 -39.75 -45.77 13.10
CA GLU A 140 -40.73 -44.77 12.65
C GLU A 140 -41.72 -44.32 13.75
N SER A 141 -42.04 -43.02 13.85
CA SER A 141 -43.24 -42.31 13.34
C SER A 141 -44.55 -42.47 14.14
N ALA A 142 -45.17 -41.34 14.51
CA ALA A 142 -46.61 -41.21 14.73
C ALA A 142 -47.04 -39.73 14.73
N SER A 143 -48.19 -39.47 14.11
CA SER A 143 -48.76 -38.17 13.76
C SER A 143 -50.25 -38.10 14.17
N ARG A 144 -50.78 -36.86 14.33
CA ARG A 144 -52.21 -36.45 14.46
C ARG A 144 -52.88 -36.78 15.82
N GLU A 145 -53.80 -35.99 16.39
CA GLU A 145 -54.89 -35.18 15.82
C GLU A 145 -55.55 -34.22 16.88
N THR A 146 -56.11 -33.07 16.42
CA THR A 146 -57.32 -32.30 16.89
C THR A 146 -57.42 -31.74 18.35
N VAL A 147 -58.11 -30.65 18.73
CA VAL A 147 -59.32 -29.89 18.27
C VAL A 147 -59.44 -28.55 19.07
N GLU A 148 -60.04 -27.49 18.46
CA GLU A 148 -60.91 -26.37 18.96
C GLU A 148 -60.61 -25.63 20.30
N GLU A 149 -61.04 -24.41 20.62
CA GLU A 149 -61.70 -23.23 20.03
C GLU A 149 -61.94 -22.33 21.26
N ILE A 150 -61.42 -21.10 21.36
CA ILE A 150 -61.98 -20.07 22.27
C ILE A 150 -61.82 -18.67 21.64
N GLU A 151 -62.93 -17.95 21.72
CA GLU A 151 -63.34 -16.67 21.16
C GLU A 151 -62.52 -15.44 21.59
N GLU A 152 -62.34 -14.49 20.67
CA GLU A 152 -62.01 -13.08 20.98
C GLU A 152 -63.26 -12.19 20.84
N PRO A 153 -63.49 -11.23 21.76
CA PRO A 153 -64.45 -10.16 21.53
C PRO A 153 -63.80 -8.91 20.92
N ASN A 154 -64.43 -8.42 19.86
CA ASN A 154 -64.25 -7.11 19.25
C ASN A 154 -64.23 -5.96 20.28
N MET A 155 -63.21 -5.10 20.23
CA MET A 155 -63.30 -3.73 20.71
C MET A 155 -62.83 -2.76 19.62
N VAL A 156 -63.79 -1.96 19.14
CA VAL A 156 -63.60 -0.85 18.23
C VAL A 156 -62.93 0.30 19.01
N ILE A 157 -61.73 0.72 18.60
CA ILE A 157 -61.18 2.03 18.94
C ILE A 157 -60.78 2.75 17.65
N GLU A 158 -61.33 3.94 17.55
CA GLU A 158 -61.22 4.94 16.51
C GLU A 158 -59.78 5.47 16.36
N ARG A 159 -59.39 5.84 15.14
CA ARG A 159 -58.00 6.15 14.73
C ARG A 159 -57.44 7.42 15.40
N ASP A 160 -56.18 7.36 15.81
CA ASP A 160 -55.24 8.49 15.84
C ASP A 160 -54.07 8.17 14.89
N PRO A 161 -53.80 8.95 13.82
CA PRO A 161 -52.92 8.51 12.74
C PRO A 161 -51.42 8.78 12.93
N TYR A 162 -50.90 9.11 14.14
CA TYR A 162 -49.45 9.20 14.39
C TYR A 162 -49.06 8.96 15.86
N GLN A 163 -49.22 7.73 16.36
CA GLN A 163 -48.45 7.20 17.50
C GLN A 163 -48.17 5.72 17.25
N ASP A 164 -46.91 5.35 17.03
CA ASP A 164 -46.45 3.96 16.90
C ASP A 164 -46.06 3.43 18.29
N PRO A 165 -46.82 2.46 18.86
CA PRO A 165 -46.52 1.86 20.15
C PRO A 165 -45.97 0.44 19.93
N ASN A 166 -44.72 0.32 19.47
CA ASN A 166 -43.97 -0.93 19.46
C ASN A 166 -42.46 -0.70 19.67
N LEU A 167 -42.11 -0.24 20.88
CA LEU A 167 -40.94 -0.77 21.62
C LEU A 167 -41.52 -1.76 22.65
N PRO A 168 -40.97 -2.97 22.84
CA PRO A 168 -39.54 -3.28 23.03
C PRO A 168 -39.04 -4.41 22.08
N ASP A 169 -37.75 -4.51 21.75
CA ASP A 169 -36.74 -5.14 22.58
C ASP A 169 -35.37 -4.46 22.47
N ILE A 170 -34.97 -3.81 23.57
CA ILE A 170 -33.58 -3.53 23.88
C ILE A 170 -32.99 -4.81 24.47
N GLN A 171 -32.73 -5.81 23.62
CA GLN A 171 -31.76 -6.88 23.84
C GLN A 171 -31.31 -7.43 22.47
N ASN A 172 -30.30 -6.81 21.88
CA ASN A 172 -29.51 -7.47 20.85
C ASN A 172 -28.02 -7.14 21.04
N GLU A 173 -27.54 -7.41 22.25
CA GLU A 173 -26.16 -7.87 22.39
C GLU A 173 -26.12 -9.39 22.25
N SER A 174 -25.04 -9.86 21.62
CA SER A 174 -24.42 -11.16 21.91
C SER A 174 -25.06 -12.44 21.35
N SER A 175 -25.02 -12.65 20.03
CA SER A 175 -24.62 -14.00 19.54
C SER A 175 -24.22 -14.13 18.05
N GLY A 176 -24.48 -13.14 17.18
CA GLY A 176 -24.20 -13.29 15.73
C GLY A 176 -22.82 -12.82 15.21
N ASN A 177 -22.13 -11.94 15.93
CA ASN A 177 -20.99 -11.17 15.40
C ASN A 177 -19.64 -11.39 16.12
N SER A 178 -19.57 -12.29 17.11
CA SER A 178 -18.36 -12.48 17.95
C SER A 178 -17.11 -12.81 17.15
N TRP A 179 -17.21 -13.65 16.13
CA TRP A 179 -16.06 -14.06 15.32
C TRP A 179 -15.62 -12.96 14.33
N ARG A 180 -16.56 -12.21 13.74
CA ARG A 180 -16.24 -11.09 12.84
C ARG A 180 -15.54 -9.97 13.58
N GLU A 181 -16.00 -9.67 14.79
CA GLU A 181 -15.39 -8.69 15.67
C GLU A 181 -14.00 -9.15 16.16
N LYS A 182 -13.84 -10.45 16.47
CA LYS A 182 -12.53 -11.03 16.81
C LYS A 182 -11.54 -11.04 15.64
N LEU A 183 -12.01 -11.09 14.40
CA LEU A 183 -11.18 -11.03 13.17
C LEU A 183 -11.03 -9.61 12.62
N ARG A 184 -11.75 -8.62 13.17
CA ARG A 184 -11.67 -7.24 12.74
C ARG A 184 -10.30 -6.68 13.09
N ASP A 185 -9.79 -5.84 12.21
CA ASP A 185 -8.59 -5.06 12.48
C ASP A 185 -8.89 -4.03 13.58
N LYS A 186 -8.18 -4.12 14.72
CA LYS A 186 -8.39 -3.29 15.90
C LYS A 186 -7.47 -2.08 15.96
N SER A 187 -6.60 -1.87 14.97
CA SER A 187 -5.62 -0.78 15.06
C SER A 187 -6.24 0.62 15.18
N ARG A 188 -7.49 0.83 14.72
CA ARG A 188 -8.23 2.07 15.00
C ARG A 188 -8.60 2.18 16.49
N ASP A 189 -9.13 1.10 17.06
CA ASP A 189 -9.52 1.04 18.47
C ASP A 189 -8.32 1.21 19.41
N ASP A 190 -7.21 0.54 19.09
CA ASP A 190 -5.97 0.61 19.84
C ASP A 190 -5.40 2.04 19.81
N MET A 191 -5.44 2.70 18.64
CA MET A 191 -5.06 4.12 18.49
C MET A 191 -5.88 5.05 19.40
N VAL A 192 -7.21 4.86 19.47
CA VAL A 192 -8.06 5.71 20.33
C VAL A 192 -7.71 5.52 21.80
N GLN A 193 -7.51 4.28 22.25
CA GLN A 193 -7.11 4.02 23.64
C GLN A 193 -5.76 4.66 23.95
N TYR A 194 -4.83 4.53 23.00
CA TYR A 194 -3.49 5.05 23.12
C TYR A 194 -3.46 6.60 23.18
N LEU A 195 -4.18 7.29 22.29
CA LEU A 195 -4.33 8.75 22.31
C LEU A 195 -4.95 9.26 23.62
N ASN A 196 -6.01 8.60 24.10
CA ASN A 196 -6.62 8.97 25.38
C ASN A 196 -5.65 8.74 26.56
N ALA A 197 -4.82 7.69 26.51
CA ALA A 197 -3.82 7.42 27.53
C ALA A 197 -2.70 8.47 27.55
N THR A 198 -2.42 9.15 26.43
CA THR A 198 -1.49 10.29 26.35
C THR A 198 -2.13 11.64 26.63
N GLY A 199 -3.42 11.67 26.98
CA GLY A 199 -4.16 12.89 27.33
C GLY A 199 -4.84 13.59 26.15
N VAL A 200 -4.78 13.03 24.95
CA VAL A 200 -5.51 13.53 23.78
C VAL A 200 -6.95 13.01 23.83
N LYS A 201 -7.93 13.92 23.84
CA LYS A 201 -9.36 13.56 23.84
C LYS A 201 -9.76 13.03 22.47
N ALA A 202 -9.76 11.71 22.32
CA ALA A 202 -10.03 11.04 21.06
C ALA A 202 -11.29 10.17 21.14
N THR A 203 -12.17 10.29 20.15
CA THR A 203 -13.41 9.50 20.06
C THR A 203 -13.52 8.80 18.71
N MET A 204 -14.19 7.64 18.70
CA MET A 204 -14.42 6.87 17.48
C MET A 204 -15.54 7.52 16.67
N SER A 205 -15.21 8.01 15.48
CA SER A 205 -16.22 8.55 14.57
C SER A 205 -17.13 7.45 14.02
N GLU A 206 -18.35 7.85 13.70
CA GLU A 206 -19.28 7.05 12.90
C GLU A 206 -18.68 6.73 11.53
N ARG A 207 -18.97 5.52 11.03
CA ARG A 207 -18.45 5.05 9.75
C ARG A 207 -19.21 5.66 8.58
N GLY A 208 -18.50 5.92 7.48
CA GLY A 208 -19.09 6.34 6.20
C GLY A 208 -19.05 7.84 5.94
N ARG A 209 -18.37 8.60 6.80
CA ARG A 209 -18.02 10.00 6.55
C ARG A 209 -17.23 10.15 5.25
N VAL A 210 -17.48 11.23 4.51
CA VAL A 210 -16.87 11.45 3.19
C VAL A 210 -15.34 11.59 3.30
N GLU A 211 -14.86 12.09 4.44
CA GLU A 211 -13.46 12.27 4.77
C GLU A 211 -12.71 10.93 4.90
N GLU A 212 -13.40 9.81 5.20
CA GLU A 212 -12.79 8.46 5.17
C GLU A 212 -12.23 8.12 3.78
N ASN A 213 -12.82 8.71 2.74
CA ASN A 213 -12.47 8.43 1.36
C ASN A 213 -11.36 9.34 0.83
N ILE A 214 -10.88 10.29 1.62
CA ILE A 214 -9.72 11.12 1.25
C ILE A 214 -8.54 10.19 1.01
N ARG A 215 -8.06 10.21 -0.24
CA ARG A 215 -6.93 9.37 -0.70
C ARG A 215 -7.19 7.87 -0.55
N SER A 216 -8.46 7.47 -0.40
CA SER A 216 -8.86 6.07 -0.55
C SER A 216 -8.73 5.66 -2.02
N GLY A 217 -8.23 4.45 -2.24
CA GLY A 217 -8.08 3.86 -3.56
C GLY A 217 -8.67 2.46 -3.56
N ARG A 218 -8.81 1.83 -4.74
CA ARG A 218 -9.39 0.47 -4.86
C ARG A 218 -8.72 -0.58 -3.96
N PHE A 219 -7.46 -0.36 -3.60
CA PHE A 219 -6.67 -1.29 -2.78
C PHE A 219 -6.46 -0.82 -1.34
N HIS A 220 -6.92 0.37 -0.97
CA HIS A 220 -6.70 0.96 0.35
C HIS A 220 -8.03 0.95 1.10
N ARG A 221 -8.02 0.50 2.35
CA ARG A 221 -9.24 0.41 3.16
C ARG A 221 -9.11 1.28 4.40
N SER A 222 -9.95 2.31 4.49
CA SER A 222 -10.12 3.05 5.74
C SER A 222 -10.68 2.12 6.83
N LEU A 223 -10.04 2.14 7.99
CA LEU A 223 -10.54 1.50 9.22
C LEU A 223 -11.54 2.41 9.95
N GLY A 224 -11.64 3.68 9.55
CA GLY A 224 -12.54 4.70 10.09
C GLY A 224 -11.77 5.91 10.61
N LEU A 225 -12.50 6.99 10.83
CA LEU A 225 -11.97 8.21 11.45
C LEU A 225 -11.97 8.09 12.97
N ILE A 226 -11.09 8.89 13.57
CA ILE A 226 -10.99 9.18 14.98
C ILE A 226 -11.12 10.70 15.08
N ASP A 227 -12.16 11.18 15.78
CA ASP A 227 -12.33 12.61 16.03
C ASP A 227 -11.46 13.01 17.23
N ILE A 228 -10.81 14.16 17.11
CA ILE A 228 -9.98 14.74 18.16
C ILE A 228 -10.64 16.03 18.63
N GLU A 229 -10.91 16.12 19.93
CA GLU A 229 -11.56 17.28 20.51
C GLU A 229 -10.53 18.34 20.94
N GLU A 230 -10.86 19.62 20.71
CA GLU A 230 -10.09 20.77 21.19
C GLU A 230 -8.62 20.84 20.70
N ASP A 231 -8.36 20.38 19.47
CA ASP A 231 -7.01 20.32 18.89
C ASP A 231 -6.97 20.95 17.48
N VAL A 232 -5.78 21.34 17.01
CA VAL A 232 -5.52 21.81 15.63
C VAL A 232 -5.66 20.65 14.62
N ILE A 233 -5.45 19.42 15.07
CA ILE A 233 -5.77 18.21 14.32
C ILE A 233 -7.23 17.86 14.62
N ASN A 234 -8.10 17.92 13.62
CA ASN A 234 -9.54 17.69 13.82
C ASN A 234 -9.91 16.20 13.82
N TRP A 235 -9.23 15.42 12.97
CA TRP A 235 -9.45 13.99 12.91
C TRP A 235 -8.21 13.25 12.42
N ILE A 236 -8.17 11.94 12.73
CA ILE A 236 -7.17 11.00 12.26
C ILE A 236 -7.86 9.87 11.51
N ASN A 237 -7.40 9.56 10.30
CA ASN A 237 -7.84 8.38 9.56
C ASN A 237 -6.76 7.30 9.59
N VAL A 238 -7.14 6.09 9.99
CA VAL A 238 -6.27 4.91 9.93
C VAL A 238 -6.60 4.13 8.67
N VAL A 239 -5.68 4.13 7.70
CA VAL A 239 -5.88 3.48 6.40
C VAL A 239 -4.97 2.26 6.29
N ARG A 240 -5.57 1.09 6.04
CA ARG A 240 -4.83 -0.12 5.69
C ARG A 240 -4.58 -0.17 4.19
N ILE A 241 -3.32 -0.03 3.80
CA ILE A 241 -2.90 -0.10 2.39
C ILE A 241 -2.69 -1.55 1.96
N LYS A 242 -2.10 -2.37 2.84
CA LYS A 242 -1.84 -3.77 2.55
C LYS A 242 -2.08 -4.62 3.78
N SER A 243 -2.72 -5.76 3.60
CA SER A 243 -2.79 -6.80 4.63
C SER A 243 -1.50 -7.61 4.71
N ARG A 244 -1.17 -8.10 5.90
CA ARG A 244 -0.11 -9.10 6.08
C ARG A 244 -0.42 -10.31 5.23
N ASP A 245 0.56 -10.71 4.44
CA ASP A 245 0.49 -11.88 3.57
C ASP A 245 1.84 -12.61 3.54
N LYS A 246 1.92 -13.68 2.75
CA LYS A 246 3.15 -14.45 2.54
C LYS A 246 4.31 -13.62 1.97
N ASN A 247 4.03 -12.48 1.35
CA ASN A 247 4.98 -11.63 0.65
C ASN A 247 5.36 -10.39 1.48
N GLY A 248 4.91 -10.28 2.72
CA GLY A 248 5.38 -9.23 3.64
C GLY A 248 4.38 -8.80 4.71
N PRO A 249 4.83 -7.90 5.60
CA PRO A 249 4.00 -7.34 6.66
C PRO A 249 2.86 -6.46 6.12
N SER A 250 1.90 -6.16 6.99
CA SER A 250 0.87 -5.15 6.73
C SER A 250 1.52 -3.78 6.46
N ARG A 251 0.82 -2.92 5.74
CA ARG A 251 1.21 -1.51 5.57
C ARG A 251 0.03 -0.63 5.91
N TYR A 252 0.30 0.40 6.70
CA TYR A 252 -0.68 1.35 7.18
C TYR A 252 -0.27 2.76 6.81
N ARG A 253 -1.26 3.62 6.70
CA ARG A 253 -1.10 5.06 6.58
C ARG A 253 -1.96 5.71 7.64
N THR A 254 -1.34 6.52 8.46
CA THR A 254 -2.04 7.39 9.41
C THR A 254 -2.14 8.76 8.77
N VAL A 255 -3.36 9.30 8.68
CA VAL A 255 -3.64 10.60 8.07
C VAL A 255 -4.14 11.54 9.15
N PHE A 256 -3.39 12.59 9.45
CA PHE A 256 -3.77 13.66 10.38
C PHE A 256 -4.35 14.82 9.58
N ALA A 257 -5.53 15.29 9.95
CA ALA A 257 -6.22 16.35 9.23
C ALA A 257 -6.21 17.67 9.99
N ILE A 258 -5.73 18.71 9.32
CA ILE A 258 -5.57 20.06 9.85
C ILE A 258 -6.49 20.98 9.04
N PRO A 259 -7.67 21.36 9.57
CA PRO A 259 -8.59 22.21 8.85
C PRO A 259 -7.96 23.59 8.66
N ASP A 260 -8.07 24.13 7.46
CA ASP A 260 -7.54 25.44 7.13
C ASP A 260 -8.46 26.09 6.10
N ALA A 261 -9.39 26.90 6.60
CA ALA A 261 -10.40 27.60 5.81
C ALA A 261 -9.81 28.58 4.79
N THR A 262 -8.52 28.86 4.91
CA THR A 262 -7.86 29.82 4.04
C THR A 262 -7.22 29.12 2.82
N VAL A 263 -7.11 27.78 2.81
CA VAL A 263 -6.80 26.98 1.61
C VAL A 263 -7.91 27.22 0.56
N PRO A 264 -7.58 27.62 -0.69
CA PRO A 264 -8.58 27.83 -1.72
C PRO A 264 -9.45 26.60 -1.94
N LEU A 265 -10.74 26.79 -2.21
CA LEU A 265 -11.65 25.68 -2.52
C LEU A 265 -11.41 25.09 -3.91
N GLU A 266 -10.86 25.89 -4.82
CA GLU A 266 -10.61 25.55 -6.22
C GLU A 266 -9.12 25.73 -6.53
N HIS A 267 -8.33 24.69 -6.25
CA HIS A 267 -6.94 24.58 -6.70
C HIS A 267 -6.58 23.12 -6.96
N GLU A 268 -5.45 22.90 -7.62
CA GLU A 268 -4.86 21.56 -7.69
C GLU A 268 -4.23 21.22 -6.33
N ALA A 269 -4.46 20.00 -5.85
CA ALA A 269 -3.94 19.54 -4.56
C ALA A 269 -2.40 19.57 -4.55
N LEU A 270 -1.84 20.57 -3.87
CA LEU A 270 -0.40 20.72 -3.70
C LEU A 270 0.17 19.61 -2.81
N LYS A 271 1.39 19.16 -3.12
CA LYS A 271 2.07 18.09 -2.39
C LYS A 271 3.49 18.45 -1.94
N VAL A 272 3.82 18.02 -0.72
CA VAL A 272 5.19 17.94 -0.16
C VAL A 272 5.43 16.50 0.27
N ALA A 273 6.61 15.93 -0.01
CA ALA A 273 6.93 14.57 0.41
C ALA A 273 8.42 14.42 0.74
N THR A 274 8.70 13.52 1.68
CA THR A 274 10.07 13.17 2.05
C THR A 274 10.62 12.13 1.08
N VAL A 275 11.86 12.32 0.64
CA VAL A 275 12.61 11.39 -0.19
C VAL A 275 13.87 10.97 0.55
N ARG A 276 13.97 9.68 0.86
CA ARG A 276 15.12 9.10 1.57
C ARG A 276 16.28 8.88 0.62
N LYS A 277 17.43 9.49 0.92
CA LYS A 277 18.73 9.12 0.32
C LYS A 277 19.28 7.92 1.08
N LYS A 278 19.54 6.82 0.39
CA LYS A 278 20.12 5.59 0.95
C LYS A 278 21.56 5.41 0.48
N SER A 279 22.43 4.87 1.33
CA SER A 279 23.79 4.49 0.91
C SER A 279 23.69 3.38 -0.14
N PHE A 280 24.45 3.49 -1.23
CA PHE A 280 24.55 2.45 -2.24
C PHE A 280 25.29 1.20 -1.70
N PRO A 281 24.89 -0.03 -2.08
CA PRO A 281 23.78 -0.41 -2.96
C PRO A 281 22.40 -0.30 -2.27
N ILE A 282 21.33 -0.08 -3.06
CA ILE A 282 19.94 0.41 -2.78
C ILE A 282 19.18 -0.21 -1.55
N PHE A 283 19.78 -1.17 -0.86
CA PHE A 283 19.37 -1.72 0.43
C PHE A 283 20.12 -1.12 1.64
N GLY A 284 20.97 -0.12 1.44
CA GLY A 284 21.80 0.48 2.48
C GLY A 284 21.07 1.40 3.47
N LYS A 285 21.82 1.91 4.45
CA LYS A 285 21.34 2.79 5.52
C LYS A 285 20.82 4.10 4.93
N VAL A 286 19.81 4.70 5.56
CA VAL A 286 19.37 6.06 5.22
C VAL A 286 20.52 7.01 5.58
N VAL A 287 21.12 7.64 4.57
CA VAL A 287 22.23 8.60 4.71
C VAL A 287 21.76 10.05 4.77
N GLY A 288 20.55 10.31 4.28
CA GLY A 288 19.95 11.63 4.34
C GLY A 288 18.48 11.60 3.96
N ILE A 289 17.80 12.70 4.23
CA ILE A 289 16.41 12.94 3.83
C ILE A 289 16.39 14.31 3.18
N HIS A 290 15.63 14.42 2.10
CA HIS A 290 15.30 15.72 1.53
C HIS A 290 13.81 15.77 1.24
N TRP A 291 13.26 16.97 1.26
CA TRP A 291 11.88 17.23 0.94
C TRP A 291 11.76 17.56 -0.54
N GLN A 292 10.75 16.99 -1.19
CA GLN A 292 10.37 17.29 -2.56
C GLN A 292 8.98 17.92 -2.53
N ALA A 293 8.83 19.07 -3.18
CA ALA A 293 7.55 19.76 -3.25
C ALA A 293 7.39 20.51 -4.57
N GLU A 294 6.17 20.95 -4.85
CA GLU A 294 5.90 21.93 -5.89
C GLU A 294 6.53 23.29 -5.55
N GLU A 295 6.92 24.07 -6.56
CA GLU A 295 7.68 25.33 -6.38
C GLU A 295 7.04 26.31 -5.39
N LYS A 296 5.70 26.37 -5.39
CA LYS A 296 4.92 27.24 -4.49
C LYS A 296 5.10 26.90 -3.01
N LEU A 297 5.54 25.68 -2.69
CA LEU A 297 5.76 25.19 -1.33
C LEU A 297 7.24 25.15 -0.94
N ASN A 298 8.15 25.68 -1.76
CA ASN A 298 9.58 25.75 -1.43
C ASN A 298 9.88 26.45 -0.10
N PRO A 299 9.24 27.59 0.25
CA PRO A 299 9.48 28.24 1.55
C PRO A 299 9.15 27.32 2.74
N LEU A 300 8.07 26.53 2.62
CA LEU A 300 7.66 25.58 3.64
C LEU A 300 8.65 24.41 3.77
N VAL A 301 9.15 23.92 2.63
CA VAL A 301 10.21 22.91 2.61
C VAL A 301 11.47 23.39 3.32
N GLU A 302 11.89 24.64 3.10
CA GLU A 302 13.04 25.20 3.80
C GLU A 302 12.82 25.28 5.32
N LEU A 303 11.61 25.59 5.77
CA LEU A 303 11.27 25.60 7.19
C LEU A 303 11.39 24.19 7.79
N PHE A 304 10.81 23.18 7.11
CA PHE A 304 10.91 21.79 7.58
C PHE A 304 12.35 21.28 7.62
N ALA A 305 13.14 21.56 6.60
CA ALA A 305 14.53 21.09 6.51
C ALA A 305 15.46 21.74 7.55
N LYS A 306 15.14 22.95 8.02
CA LYS A 306 15.90 23.68 9.05
C LYS A 306 15.49 23.30 10.47
N ASP A 307 14.36 22.61 10.64
CA ASP A 307 13.80 22.26 11.94
C ASP A 307 14.29 20.87 12.39
N GLU A 308 15.18 20.86 13.40
CA GLU A 308 15.83 19.62 13.86
C GLU A 308 14.84 18.58 14.39
N GLU A 309 13.72 19.01 15.00
CA GLU A 309 12.71 18.10 15.56
C GLU A 309 11.87 17.44 14.46
N ILE A 310 11.53 18.20 13.41
CA ILE A 310 10.84 17.68 12.22
C ILE A 310 11.76 16.70 11.49
N GLU A 311 13.02 17.06 11.28
CA GLU A 311 14.01 16.18 10.65
C GLU A 311 14.23 14.90 11.45
N ALA A 312 14.25 14.97 12.79
CA ALA A 312 14.35 13.81 13.65
C ALA A 312 13.13 12.88 13.51
N LEU A 313 11.91 13.44 13.56
CA LEU A 313 10.67 12.68 13.37
C LEU A 313 10.68 11.97 12.02
N VAL A 314 10.99 12.68 10.94
CA VAL A 314 10.98 12.12 9.58
C VAL A 314 12.06 11.04 9.40
N LYS A 315 13.23 11.19 10.02
CA LYS A 315 14.25 10.13 10.03
C LYS A 315 13.76 8.86 10.69
N GLU A 316 13.06 9.00 11.81
CA GLU A 316 12.46 7.90 12.56
C GLU A 316 11.33 7.22 11.77
N VAL A 317 10.29 7.97 11.41
CA VAL A 317 9.05 7.42 10.85
C VAL A 317 9.17 7.09 9.36
N GLY A 318 9.99 7.87 8.65
CA GLY A 318 10.25 7.69 7.24
C GLY A 318 9.38 8.49 6.31
N ASP A 319 8.52 7.78 5.57
CA ASP A 319 7.83 8.37 4.43
C ASP A 319 6.67 9.24 4.96
N VAL A 320 6.92 10.55 5.01
CA VAL A 320 5.94 11.57 5.35
C VAL A 320 5.51 12.30 4.08
N GLN A 321 4.20 12.48 3.92
CA GLN A 321 3.64 13.26 2.81
C GLN A 321 2.64 14.26 3.35
N ILE A 322 2.67 15.47 2.82
CA ILE A 322 1.75 16.54 3.18
C ILE A 322 1.02 16.94 1.91
N HIS A 323 -0.30 17.09 2.03
CA HIS A 323 -1.15 17.46 0.90
C HIS A 323 -2.12 18.56 1.32
N THR A 324 -2.40 19.48 0.41
CA THR A 324 -3.62 20.29 0.51
C THR A 324 -4.79 19.50 -0.07
N HIS A 325 -5.98 19.71 0.48
CA HIS A 325 -7.21 19.15 -0.06
C HIS A 325 -8.19 20.28 -0.38
N PRO A 326 -8.56 20.45 -1.66
CA PRO A 326 -9.75 21.19 -2.05
C PRO A 326 -10.97 20.26 -2.03
N GLY A 327 -12.15 20.79 -1.69
CA GLY A 327 -13.42 20.05 -1.79
C GLY A 327 -13.85 19.32 -0.51
N ILE A 328 -13.71 17.99 -0.46
CA ILE A 328 -14.29 17.11 0.59
C ILE A 328 -13.85 17.53 1.99
N PHE A 329 -12.62 17.99 2.11
CA PHE A 329 -12.04 18.55 3.31
C PHE A 329 -11.22 19.75 2.89
N GLN A 330 -11.44 20.89 3.51
CA GLN A 330 -10.71 22.13 3.23
C GLN A 330 -9.57 22.27 4.25
N GLY A 331 -8.35 21.96 3.83
CA GLY A 331 -7.18 22.11 4.69
C GLY A 331 -6.01 21.25 4.25
N TRP A 332 -5.21 20.83 5.23
CA TRP A 332 -4.01 20.04 5.05
C TRP A 332 -4.16 18.65 5.64
N THR A 333 -3.49 17.67 5.04
CA THR A 333 -3.26 16.39 5.70
C THR A 333 -1.78 16.07 5.79
N ILE A 334 -1.35 15.58 6.95
CA ILE A 334 -0.06 14.93 7.13
C ILE A 334 -0.28 13.42 7.08
N GLU A 335 0.38 12.73 6.17
CA GLU A 335 0.31 11.29 5.99
C GLU A 335 1.63 10.64 6.40
N ILE A 336 1.58 9.67 7.30
CA ILE A 336 2.74 8.88 7.73
C ILE A 336 2.51 7.42 7.31
N LEU A 337 3.43 6.87 6.51
CA LEU A 337 3.38 5.50 6.04
C LEU A 337 4.24 4.58 6.92
N THR A 338 3.63 3.54 7.49
CA THR A 338 4.32 2.55 8.34
C THR A 338 4.14 1.12 7.85
N VAL A 339 5.08 0.28 8.27
CA VAL A 339 5.15 -1.15 7.92
C VAL A 339 5.05 -1.97 9.19
N GLY A 340 4.16 -2.96 9.22
CA GLY A 340 3.94 -3.86 10.36
C GLY A 340 2.79 -3.40 11.26
N SER A 341 2.82 -2.16 11.73
CA SER A 341 1.83 -1.56 12.63
C SER A 341 1.41 -0.17 12.15
N VAL A 342 0.33 0.37 12.73
CA VAL A 342 -0.08 1.76 12.54
C VAL A 342 0.92 2.68 13.27
N PHE A 343 1.11 3.89 12.74
CA PHE A 343 1.89 4.92 13.43
C PHE A 343 1.08 5.48 14.61
N GLU A 344 1.53 5.22 15.84
CA GLU A 344 0.96 5.70 17.10
C GLU A 344 1.85 6.83 17.65
N PRO A 345 1.40 8.09 17.64
CA PRO A 345 2.25 9.22 18.03
C PRO A 345 2.47 9.27 19.55
N HIS A 346 3.72 9.15 20.00
CA HIS A 346 4.09 9.49 21.38
C HIS A 346 4.04 11.02 21.60
N GLU A 347 4.08 11.47 22.86
CA GLU A 347 3.97 12.90 23.22
C GLU A 347 4.93 13.78 22.39
N VAL A 348 6.18 13.35 22.23
CA VAL A 348 7.17 14.04 21.38
C VAL A 348 6.73 14.09 19.93
N HIS A 349 6.23 12.98 19.37
CA HIS A 349 5.73 12.96 17.99
C HIS A 349 4.52 13.88 17.81
N TRP A 350 3.60 13.88 18.77
CA TRP A 350 2.41 14.74 18.74
C TRP A 350 2.79 16.22 18.70
N ASN A 351 3.73 16.65 19.55
CA ASN A 351 4.25 18.01 19.57
C ASN A 351 4.89 18.41 18.22
N VAL A 352 5.65 17.49 17.60
CA VAL A 352 6.26 17.77 16.28
C VAL A 352 5.19 17.83 15.18
N ILE A 353 4.15 17.01 15.24
CA ILE A 353 3.03 17.08 14.29
C ILE A 353 2.28 18.42 14.45
N HIS A 354 2.08 18.91 15.67
CA HIS A 354 1.55 20.25 15.92
C HIS A 354 2.44 21.35 15.37
N LYS A 355 3.75 21.25 15.57
CA LYS A 355 4.71 22.20 15.00
C LYS A 355 4.65 22.24 13.47
N ILE A 356 4.51 21.09 12.82
CA ILE A 356 4.26 21.02 11.38
C ILE A 356 2.93 21.70 11.03
N ALA A 357 1.86 21.42 11.78
CA ALA A 357 0.56 22.06 11.57
C ALA A 357 0.62 23.59 11.67
N ASP A 358 1.36 24.12 12.65
CA ASP A 358 1.56 25.56 12.83
C ASP A 358 2.29 26.18 11.64
N TYR A 359 3.34 25.52 11.12
CA TYR A 359 4.01 25.96 9.90
C TYR A 359 3.09 25.92 8.68
N LEU A 360 2.22 24.91 8.56
CA LEU A 360 1.25 24.80 7.46
C LEU A 360 0.22 25.93 7.49
N ILE A 361 -0.34 26.23 8.66
CA ILE A 361 -1.36 27.27 8.83
C ILE A 361 -0.75 28.67 8.68
N SER A 362 0.49 28.86 9.13
CA SER A 362 1.19 30.16 9.04
C SER A 362 1.87 30.43 7.69
N SER A 363 1.95 29.43 6.81
CA SER A 363 2.59 29.59 5.50
C SER A 363 1.80 30.57 4.61
N PRO A 364 2.47 31.54 3.97
CA PRO A 364 1.85 32.35 2.93
C PRO A 364 1.44 31.45 1.74
N ARG A 365 0.35 31.83 1.06
CA ARG A 365 -0.24 31.06 -0.05
C ARG A 365 0.08 31.58 -1.43
#